data_AF-F9D563-F1
#
_entry.id   AF-F9D563-F1
#
_cell.length_a   1.000
_cell.length_b   1.000
_cell.length_c   1.000
_cell.angle_alpha   90.00
_cell.angle_beta   90.00
_cell.angle_gamma   90.00
#
_symmetry.space_group_name_H-M   'P 1'
#
loop_
_entity.id
_entity.type
_entity.pdbx_description
1 polymer ?
#
loop_
_entity_poly.entity_id
_entity_poly.type
_entity_poly.pdbx_seq_one_letter_code
_entity_poly.pdbx_strand_id
1 'polypeptide(L)' 'MKIRDLVHISPDLTMKDDWVDGKVIDIKDNPFVGVVVSAKTDNGVIFFGREELFNPA' A
#
# COMPACT_ATOMS: atom_id res chain seq x y z
N MET A 1 -6.65 3.14 7.81
CA MET A 1 -5.36 2.43 7.85
C MET A 1 -4.38 3.18 8.77
N LYS A 2 -3.42 2.51 9.41
CA LYS A 2 -2.31 3.16 10.18
C LYS A 2 -0.97 2.48 9.92
N ILE A 3 0.12 3.16 10.26
CA ILE A 3 1.48 2.59 10.17
C ILE A 3 1.55 1.30 11.00
N ARG A 4 2.19 0.26 10.43
CA ARG A 4 2.29 -1.13 10.90
C ARG A 4 1.07 -2.03 10.65
N ASP A 5 -0.04 -1.52 10.13
CA ASP A 5 -1.15 -2.39 9.69
C ASP A 5 -0.67 -3.31 8.55
N LEU A 6 -1.23 -4.52 8.51
CA LEU A 6 -1.10 -5.42 7.38
C LEU A 6 -2.16 -5.08 6.34
N VAL A 7 -1.75 -5.13 5.08
CA VAL A 7 -2.59 -4.77 3.94
C VAL A 7 -2.33 -5.69 2.76
N HIS A 8 -3.36 -5.86 1.95
CA HIS A 8 -3.25 -6.38 0.60
C HIS A 8 -3.02 -5.20 -0.36
N ILE A 9 -1.96 -5.27 -1.17
CA ILE A 9 -1.58 -4.27 -2.18
C ILE A 9 -2.16 -4.69 -3.54
N SER A 10 -2.83 -3.76 -4.22
CA SER A 10 -3.57 -4.02 -5.45
C SER A 10 -2.72 -4.65 -6.57
N PRO A 11 -3.26 -5.64 -7.31
CA PRO A 11 -2.71 -6.14 -8.58
C PRO A 11 -2.35 -5.02 -9.56
N ASP A 12 -3.18 -3.97 -9.65
CA ASP A 12 -2.96 -2.83 -10.56
C ASP A 12 -1.71 -2.03 -10.19
N LEU A 13 -1.37 -1.97 -8.90
CA LEU A 13 -0.18 -1.27 -8.40
C LEU A 13 1.07 -2.16 -8.48
N THR A 14 0.92 -3.46 -8.24
CA THR A 14 2.03 -4.42 -8.21
C THR A 14 2.37 -5.00 -9.58
N MET A 15 1.48 -4.83 -10.56
CA MET A 15 1.51 -5.48 -11.87
C MET A 15 1.59 -7.01 -11.75
N LYS A 16 0.85 -7.57 -10.78
CA LYS A 16 0.70 -9.01 -10.54
C LYS A 16 -0.73 -9.43 -10.83
N ASP A 17 -0.97 -10.74 -10.90
CA ASP A 17 -2.31 -11.29 -11.10
C ASP A 17 -3.12 -11.26 -9.79
N ASP A 18 -2.43 -11.44 -8.66
CA ASP A 18 -3.02 -11.50 -7.32
C ASP A 18 -2.58 -10.33 -6.43
N TRP A 19 -3.38 -10.09 -5.39
CA TRP A 19 -3.04 -9.15 -4.34
C TRP A 19 -1.77 -9.58 -3.60
N VAL A 20 -0.94 -8.62 -3.23
CA VAL A 20 0.34 -8.87 -2.57
C VAL A 20 0.31 -8.37 -1.14
N ASP A 21 0.69 -9.19 -0.17
CA ASP A 21 0.75 -8.78 1.22
C ASP A 21 1.86 -7.76 1.48
N GLY A 22 1.56 -6.81 2.34
CA GLY A 22 2.50 -5.81 2.80
C GLY A 22 2.16 -5.23 4.17
N LYS A 23 3.12 -4.50 4.71
CA LYS A 23 2.97 -3.75 5.96
C LYS A 23 3.12 -2.27 5.69
N VAL A 24 2.18 -1.48 6.19
CA VAL A 24 2.21 -0.01 6.02
C VAL A 24 3.41 0.58 6.76
N ILE A 25 4.22 1.36 6.06
CA ILE A 25 5.42 2.01 6.59
C ILE A 25 5.30 3.53 6.63
N ASP A 26 4.44 4.13 5.80
CA ASP A 26 4.20 5.57 5.77
C ASP A 26 2.78 5.87 5.28
N ILE A 27 2.21 6.97 5.78
CA ILE A 27 0.91 7.51 5.34
C ILE A 27 1.07 9.02 5.24
N LYS A 28 0.86 9.56 4.04
CA LYS A 28 1.02 10.97 3.74
C LYS A 28 -0.27 11.55 3.19
N ASP A 29 -0.72 12.66 3.77
CA ASP A 29 -1.79 13.46 3.18
C ASP A 29 -1.18 14.36 2.08
N ASN A 30 -1.55 14.10 0.82
CA ASN A 30 -1.08 14.85 -0.33
C ASN A 30 -2.19 15.80 -0.82
N PRO A 31 -1.92 17.11 -0.95
CA PRO A 31 -2.95 18.09 -1.29
C PRO A 31 -3.53 17.96 -2.71
N PHE A 32 -2.91 17.17 -3.60
CA PHE A 32 -3.35 16.98 -4.99
C PHE A 32 -4.07 15.66 -5.21
N VAL A 33 -3.67 14.59 -4.51
CA VAL A 33 -4.15 13.23 -4.77
C VAL A 33 -4.77 12.54 -3.54
N GLY A 34 -4.88 13.25 -2.42
CA GLY A 34 -5.40 12.73 -1.15
C GLY A 34 -4.39 11.87 -0.41
N VAL A 35 -4.88 10.89 0.34
CA VAL A 35 -4.05 10.02 1.18
C VAL A 35 -3.22 9.06 0.30
N VAL A 36 -1.90 9.13 0.47
CA VAL A 36 -0.92 8.24 -0.15
C VAL A 36 -0.36 7.30 0.92
N VAL A 37 -0.44 6.01 0.67
CA VAL A 37 0.05 4.95 1.54
C VAL A 37 1.32 4.37 0.94
N SER A 38 2.34 4.12 1.76
CA SER A 38 3.48 3.29 1.40
C SER A 38 3.47 2.00 2.21
N ALA A 39 3.58 0.85 1.54
CA ALA A 39 3.64 -0.46 2.17
C ALA A 39 4.85 -1.26 1.67
N LYS A 40 5.45 -2.04 2.58
CA LYS A 40 6.61 -2.89 2.32
C LYS A 40 6.19 -4.36 2.37
N THR A 41 6.53 -5.12 1.32
CA THR A 41 6.33 -6.57 1.27
C THR A 41 7.40 -7.30 2.08
N ASP A 42 7.18 -8.58 2.39
CA ASP A 42 8.15 -9.40 3.13
C ASP A 42 9.49 -9.56 2.38
N ASN A 43 9.46 -9.54 1.04
CA ASN A 43 10.65 -9.57 0.19
C ASN A 43 11.38 -8.21 0.11
N GLY A 44 10.88 -7.21 0.83
CA GLY A 44 11.50 -5.90 0.96
C GLY A 44 11.16 -4.88 -0.13
N VAL A 45 10.25 -5.22 -1.05
CA VAL A 45 9.76 -4.29 -2.09
C VAL A 45 8.82 -3.28 -1.46
N ILE A 46 8.95 -2.01 -1.84
CA ILE A 46 8.08 -0.93 -1.35
C ILE A 46 7.18 -0.47 -2.50
N PHE A 47 5.88 -0.47 -2.25
CA PHE A 47 4.88 0.13 -3.12
C PHE A 47 4.29 1.36 -2.46
N PHE A 48 3.97 2.38 -3.26
CA PHE A 48 3.29 3.57 -2.80
C PHE A 48 2.20 3.98 -3.79
N GLY A 49 1.05 4.40 -3.28
CA GLY A 49 -0.11 4.72 -4.11
C GLY A 49 -1.23 5.37 -3.29
N ARG A 50 -2.34 5.72 -3.95
CA ARG A 50 -3.54 6.20 -3.25
C ARG A 50 -4.09 5.13 -2.31
N GLU A 51 -4.70 5.53 -1.21
CA GLU A 51 -5.25 4.61 -0.19
C GLU A 51 -6.16 3.52 -0.80
N GLU A 52 -6.94 3.82 -1.84
CA GLU A 52 -7.82 2.88 -2.55
C GLU A 52 -7.10 1.66 -3.19
N LEU A 53 -5.78 1.73 -3.38
CA LEU A 53 -4.97 0.62 -3.90
C LEU A 53 -4.53 -0.36 -2.80
N PHE A 54 -4.97 -0.14 -1.56
CA PHE A 54 -4.61 -0.95 -0.40
C PHE A 54 -5.86 -1.35 0.38
N ASN A 55 -6.05 -2.66 0.57
CA ASN A 55 -7.12 -3.20 1.39
C ASN A 55 -6.55 -3.68 2.75
N PRO A 56 -7.28 -3.51 3.87
CA PRO A 56 -6.92 -4.17 5.12
C PRO A 56 -6.82 -5.69 4.94
N ALA A 57 -5.79 -6.31 5.51
CA ALA A 57 -5.64 -7.77 5.57
C ALA A 57 -6.35 -8.39 6.79
#